data_AF-A0A2M8PN97-F1
#
_entry.id   AF-A0A2M8PN97-F1
#
_cell.length_a   1.000
_cell.length_b   1.000
_cell.length_c   1.000
_cell.angle_alpha   90.00
_cell.angle_beta   90.00
_cell.angle_gamma   90.00
#
_symmetry.space_group_name_H-M   'P 1'
#
loop_
_entity.id
_entity.type
_entity.pdbx_description
1 polymer ?
#
loop_
_entity_poly.entity_id
_entity_poly.type
_entity_poly.pdbx_seq_one_letter_code
_entity_poly.pdbx_strand_id
1 'polypeptide(L)' 'QDELGSAKRFSTEMREFNIEPVEWSFNSRSRENNTATLSGSVTFADGSKRDLTIILINDDGWQISGFRFDE' A
#
# COMPACT_ATOMS: atom_id res chain seq x y z
N GLN A 1 -3.38 9.02 18.32
CA GLN A 1 -4.33 7.88 18.36
C GLN A 1 -4.76 7.59 16.91
N ASP A 2 -3.79 7.49 15.99
CA ASP A 2 -4.01 7.76 14.55
C ASP A 2 -3.62 6.58 13.63
N GLU A 3 -3.29 5.42 14.19
CA GLU A 3 -2.92 4.22 13.42
C GLU A 3 -4.10 3.58 12.66
N LEU A 4 -5.32 3.82 13.12
CA LEU A 4 -6.53 3.26 12.50
C LEU A 4 -7.01 4.05 11.27
N GLY A 5 -6.56 5.29 11.09
CA GLY A 5 -7.03 6.16 10.01
C GLY A 5 -6.54 5.69 8.63
N SER A 6 -5.28 5.25 8.55
CA SER A 6 -4.63 4.84 7.30
C SER A 6 -4.95 3.42 6.89
N ALA A 7 -4.88 2.46 7.82
CA ALA A 7 -5.21 1.06 7.54
C ALA A 7 -6.69 0.89 7.18
N LYS A 8 -7.59 1.63 7.85
CA LYS A 8 -9.01 1.59 7.53
C LYS A 8 -9.31 2.25 6.20
N ARG A 9 -8.69 3.39 5.87
CA ARG A 9 -8.78 4.01 4.53
C ARG A 9 -8.27 3.09 3.44
N PHE A 10 -7.12 2.45 3.65
CA PHE A 10 -6.56 1.46 2.74
C PHE A 10 -7.53 0.29 2.51
N SER A 11 -8.13 -0.24 3.58
CA SER A 11 -9.13 -1.32 3.48
C SER A 11 -10.44 -0.86 2.83
N THR A 12 -10.84 0.39 3.04
CA THR A 12 -12.03 0.98 2.45
C THR A 12 -11.83 1.20 0.96
N GLU A 13 -10.70 1.78 0.54
CA GLU A 13 -10.40 1.97 -0.88
C GLU A 13 -10.31 0.63 -1.62
N MET A 14 -9.68 -0.40 -1.03
CA MET A 14 -9.71 -1.74 -1.64
C MET A 14 -11.12 -2.30 -1.82
N ARG A 15 -11.99 -2.11 -0.83
CA ARG A 15 -13.39 -2.53 -0.92
C ARG A 15 -14.18 -1.69 -1.92
N GLU A 16 -13.97 -0.38 -1.97
CA GLU A 16 -14.65 0.53 -2.88
C GLU A 16 -14.27 0.29 -4.34
N PHE A 17 -13.01 -0.07 -4.62
CA PHE A 17 -12.58 -0.48 -5.95
C PHE A 17 -12.87 -1.96 -6.26
N ASN A 18 -13.51 -2.69 -5.33
CA ASN A 18 -13.78 -4.14 -5.43
C ASN A 18 -12.53 -4.97 -5.71
N ILE A 19 -11.40 -4.49 -5.20
CA ILE A 19 -10.09 -5.06 -5.38
C ILE A 19 -9.85 -5.95 -4.16
N GLU A 20 -10.05 -7.26 -4.30
CA GLU A 20 -9.59 -8.24 -3.32
C GLU A 20 -8.22 -8.77 -3.76
N PRO A 21 -7.12 -8.23 -3.20
CA PRO A 21 -5.79 -8.71 -3.50
C PRO A 21 -5.57 -10.07 -2.85
N VAL A 22 -5.25 -11.06 -3.68
CA VAL A 22 -4.95 -12.43 -3.24
C VAL A 22 -3.47 -12.59 -2.91
N GLU A 23 -2.61 -11.75 -3.49
CA GLU A 23 -1.16 -11.80 -3.27
C GLU A 23 -0.51 -10.42 -3.41
N TRP A 24 0.48 -10.16 -2.55
CA TRP A 24 1.32 -8.96 -2.57
C TRP A 24 2.78 -9.37 -2.73
N SER A 25 3.50 -8.73 -3.66
CA SER A 25 4.93 -8.96 -3.86
C SER A 25 5.67 -7.63 -3.88
N PHE A 26 6.54 -7.40 -2.90
CA PHE A 26 7.37 -6.20 -2.81
C PHE A 26 8.80 -6.52 -3.21
N ASN A 27 9.26 -5.90 -4.29
CA ASN A 27 10.59 -6.16 -4.86
C ASN A 27 11.57 -4.99 -4.64
N SER A 28 11.07 -3.82 -4.27
CA SER A 28 11.88 -2.64 -4.02
C SER A 28 11.43 -1.91 -2.77
N ARG A 29 12.42 -1.41 -2.03
CA ARG A 29 12.24 -0.60 -0.84
C ARG A 29 13.26 0.52 -0.85
N SER A 30 12.80 1.75 -0.85
CA SER A 30 13.64 2.92 -0.56
C SER A 30 13.24 3.52 0.78
N ARG A 31 14.21 4.12 1.47
CA ARG A 31 13.99 4.84 2.72
C ARG A 31 14.83 6.10 2.67
N GLU A 32 14.18 7.23 2.93
CA GLU A 32 14.82 8.54 3.02
C GLU A 32 14.22 9.28 4.23
N ASN A 33 15.06 9.54 5.24
CA ASN A 33 14.65 10.15 6.50
C ASN A 33 13.45 9.42 7.14
N ASN A 34 12.35 10.15 7.34
CA ASN A 34 11.10 9.65 7.92
C ASN A 34 10.12 9.12 6.87
N THR A 35 10.54 8.96 5.62
CA THR A 35 9.70 8.44 4.54
C THR A 35 10.29 7.14 4.00
N ALA A 36 9.45 6.16 3.70
CA ALA A 36 9.85 4.97 2.98
C ALA A 36 8.87 4.68 1.86
N THR A 37 9.37 4.15 0.76
CA THR A 37 8.56 3.73 -0.38
C THR A 37 8.74 2.24 -0.58
N LEU A 38 7.64 1.50 -0.64
CA LEU A 38 7.61 0.11 -1.05
C LEU A 38 7.01 0.03 -2.44
N SER A 39 7.76 -0.50 -3.39
CA SER A 39 7.26 -0.77 -4.73
C SER A 39 7.21 -2.27 -4.96
N GLY A 40 6.17 -2.70 -5.67
CA GLY A 40 5.85 -4.09 -5.85
C GLY A 40 4.73 -4.27 -6.84
N SER A 41 4.16 -5.47 -6.85
CA SER A 41 2.95 -5.80 -7.59
C SER A 41 1.94 -6.43 -6.66
N VAL A 42 0.68 -6.28 -7.05
CA VAL A 42 -0.47 -6.91 -6.40
C VAL A 42 -1.16 -7.80 -7.43
N THR A 43 -1.56 -9.00 -7.01
CA THR A 43 -2.40 -9.89 -7.82
C THR A 43 -3.80 -9.88 -7.25
N PHE A 44 -4.79 -9.64 -8.09
CA PHE A 44 -6.20 -9.58 -7.70
C PHE A 44 -6.90 -10.93 -7.93
N ALA A 45 -8.08 -11.08 -7.33
CA ALA A 45 -8.87 -12.31 -7.42
C ALA A 45 -9.26 -12.70 -8.86
N ASP A 46 -9.32 -11.74 -9.79
CA ASP A 46 -9.54 -11.98 -11.22
C ASP A 46 -8.27 -12.45 -11.96
N GLY A 47 -7.15 -12.58 -11.25
CA GLY A 47 -5.84 -12.95 -11.80
C GLY A 47 -5.06 -11.81 -12.43
N SER A 48 -5.64 -10.60 -12.50
CA SER A 48 -4.93 -9.43 -13.01
C SER A 48 -3.87 -8.96 -12.03
N LYS A 49 -2.77 -8.42 -12.57
CA LYS A 49 -1.65 -7.90 -11.80
C LYS A 49 -1.48 -6.42 -12.08
N ARG A 50 -1.23 -5.64 -11.02
CA ARG A 50 -0.88 -4.22 -11.13
C ARG A 50 0.32 -3.91 -10.29
N ASP A 51 1.11 -2.95 -10.77
CA ASP A 51 2.19 -2.39 -9.99
C ASP A 51 1.61 -1.49 -8.90
N LEU A 52 2.21 -1.56 -7.72
CA LEU A 52 1.78 -0.90 -6.51
C LEU A 52 2.98 -0.18 -5.92
N THR A 53 2.75 1.08 -5.56
CA THR A 53 3.67 1.84 -4.73
C THR A 53 2.97 2.26 -3.44
N ILE A 54 3.53 1.90 -2.29
CA ILE A 54 3.10 2.31 -0.95
C ILE A 54 4.08 3.33 -0.40
N ILE A 55 3.56 4.42 0.14
CA ILE A 55 4.32 5.45 0.84
C ILE A 55 4.08 5.26 2.34
N LEU A 56 5.17 5.13 3.08
CA LEU A 56 5.20 5.00 4.52
C LEU A 56 5.83 6.25 5.14
N ILE A 57 5.30 6.70 6.28
CA ILE A 57 5.90 7.77 7.09
C ILE A 57 6.22 7.21 8.48
N ASN A 58 7.31 7.68 9.08
CA ASN A 58 7.75 7.34 10.43
C ASN A 58 7.65 8.57 11.34
N ASP A 59 6.55 8.68 12.05
CA ASP A 59 6.27 9.71 13.06
C ASP A 59 5.79 9.01 14.34
N ASP A 60 6.70 8.27 15.00
CA ASP A 60 6.46 7.30 16.10
C ASP A 60 6.10 5.86 15.66
N GLY A 61 6.51 5.48 14.45
CA GLY A 61 6.29 4.14 13.89
C GLY A 61 6.01 4.19 12.39
N TRP A 62 6.35 3.10 11.67
CA TRP A 62 6.07 3.04 10.23
C TRP A 62 4.59 2.84 9.97
N GLN A 63 3.97 3.84 9.35
CA GLN A 63 2.56 3.83 9.00
C GLN A 63 2.39 4.08 7.50
N ILE A 64 1.37 3.47 6.91
CA ILE A 64 0.99 3.76 5.52
C ILE A 64 0.45 5.20 5.48
N SER A 65 1.12 6.08 4.76
CA SER A 65 0.63 7.43 4.49
C SER A 65 -0.18 7.50 3.20
N GLY A 66 0.05 6.57 2.27
CA GLY A 66 -0.64 6.53 1.01
C GLY A 66 -0.21 5.34 0.16
N PHE A 67 -0.92 5.11 -0.92
CA PHE A 67 -0.58 4.11 -1.92
C PHE A 67 -1.09 4.57 -3.28
N ARG A 68 -0.56 3.97 -4.34
CA ARG A 68 -1.07 4.13 -5.70
C ARG A 68 -0.86 2.83 -6.47
N PHE A 69 -1.77 2.57 -7.39
CA PHE A 69 -1.52 1.61 -8.47
C PHE A 69 -0.94 2.38 -9.63
N ASP A 70 0.17 1.89 -10.19
CA ASP A 70 0.71 2.44 -11.43
C ASP A 70 -0.10 1.84 -12.60
N GLU A 71 -0.54 2.68 -13.55
CA GLU A 71 -1.36 2.31 -14.74
C GLU A 71 -0.54 1.64 -15.84
#